data_AF-R7IN17-F1
#
_entry.id   AF-R7IN17-F1
#
_cell.length_a   1.000
_cell.length_b   1.000
_cell.length_c   1.000
_cell.angle_alpha   90.00
_cell.angle_beta   90.00
_cell.angle_gamma   90.00
#
_symmetry.space_group_name_H-M   'P 1'
#
loop_
_entity.id
_entity.type
_entity.pdbx_description
1 polymer ?
#
loop_
_entity_poly.entity_id
_entity_poly.type
_entity_poly.pdbx_seq_one_letter_code
_entity_poly.pdbx_strand_id
1 'polypeptide(L)' 'MPDTAVCEGCHPRDKLVAQTAKMKPTNPHDNHLGITDCNECHSVHEDKKSIPCDECHKFKFERAK' A
#
# COMPACT_ATOMS: atom_id res chain seq x y z
N MET A 1 -7.80 8.18 11.29
CA MET A 1 -6.71 8.10 10.31
C MET A 1 -6.80 9.32 9.40
N PRO A 2 -5.67 9.84 8.87
CA PRO A 2 -5.70 10.92 7.88
C PRO A 2 -6.47 10.47 6.63
N ASP A 3 -7.10 11.41 5.93
CA ASP A 3 -7.69 11.14 4.61
C ASP A 3 -6.59 10.76 3.60
N THR A 4 -6.91 9.90 2.63
CA THR A 4 -6.01 9.52 1.53
C THR A 4 -5.41 10.75 0.84
N ALA A 5 -6.15 11.85 0.70
CA ALA A 5 -5.67 13.10 0.10
C ALA A 5 -4.47 13.72 0.86
N VAL A 6 -4.38 13.53 2.18
CA VAL A 6 -3.24 13.99 2.98
C VAL A 6 -1.99 13.20 2.60
N CYS A 7 -2.12 11.89 2.42
CA CYS A 7 -1.04 11.01 1.99
C CYS A 7 -0.60 11.36 0.57
N GLU A 8 -1.55 11.48 -0.36
CA GLU A 8 -1.28 11.76 -1.78
C GLU A 8 -0.72 13.16 -2.02
N GLY A 9 -0.98 14.13 -1.12
CA GLY A 9 -0.37 15.47 -1.17
C GLY A 9 1.16 15.44 -1.13
N CYS A 10 1.75 14.44 -0.47
CA CYS A 10 3.20 14.23 -0.43
C CYS A 10 3.66 12.99 -1.23
N HIS A 11 2.79 11.98 -1.37
CA HIS A 11 3.08 10.70 -2.01
C HIS A 11 2.13 10.45 -3.20
N PRO A 12 2.38 11.06 -4.37
CA PRO A 12 1.53 10.85 -5.55
C PRO A 12 1.47 9.37 -5.95
N ARG A 13 0.26 8.87 -6.19
CA ARG A 13 -0.02 7.45 -6.46
C ARG A 13 0.76 6.91 -7.64
N ASP A 14 0.77 7.64 -8.74
CA ASP A 14 1.48 7.29 -9.98
C ASP A 14 2.98 7.07 -9.73
N LYS A 15 3.57 7.94 -8.89
CA LYS A 15 4.97 7.82 -8.48
C LYS A 15 5.20 6.62 -7.58
N LEU A 16 4.29 6.35 -6.64
CA LEU A 16 4.37 5.17 -5.78
C LEU A 16 4.34 3.89 -6.61
N VAL A 17 3.38 3.78 -7.54
CA VAL A 17 3.27 2.63 -8.46
C VAL A 17 4.56 2.42 -9.23
N ALA A 18 5.14 3.48 -9.80
CA ALA A 18 6.39 3.41 -10.53
C ALA A 18 7.58 3.00 -9.64
N GLN A 19 7.65 3.52 -8.40
CA GLN A 19 8.70 3.20 -7.44
C GLN A 19 8.63 1.74 -6.97
N THR A 20 7.43 1.21 -6.77
CA THR A 20 7.22 -0.17 -6.32
C THR A 20 7.08 -1.17 -7.46
N ALA A 21 7.30 -0.77 -8.71
CA ALA A 21 7.17 -1.63 -9.89
C ALA A 21 8.09 -2.88 -9.87
N LYS A 22 9.18 -2.84 -9.09
CA LYS A 22 10.11 -3.97 -8.94
C LYS A 22 9.87 -4.82 -7.69
N MET A 23 8.87 -4.48 -6.87
CA MET A 23 8.54 -5.27 -5.68
C MET A 23 8.05 -6.66 -6.09
N LYS A 24 8.46 -7.66 -5.31
CA LYS A 24 8.07 -9.05 -5.49
C LYS A 24 7.24 -9.50 -4.28
N PRO A 25 6.28 -10.43 -4.48
CA PRO A 25 5.91 -11.07 -5.74
C PRO A 25 5.02 -10.20 -6.64
N THR A 26 4.44 -9.12 -6.12
CA THR A 26 3.57 -8.20 -6.85
C THR A 26 3.73 -6.77 -6.33
N ASN A 27 3.22 -5.80 -7.08
CA ASN A 27 3.15 -4.41 -6.66
C ASN A 27 1.91 -4.19 -5.77
N PRO A 28 2.05 -3.83 -4.48
CA PRO A 28 0.89 -3.60 -3.61
C PRO A 28 0.07 -2.36 -4.02
N HIS A 29 0.66 -1.41 -4.75
CA HIS A 29 -0.02 -0.19 -5.19
C HIS A 29 -0.63 -0.30 -6.58
N ASP A 30 -0.45 -1.42 -7.28
CA ASP A 30 -1.00 -1.70 -8.60
C ASP A 30 -1.48 -3.16 -8.65
N ASN A 31 -2.74 -3.37 -8.26
CA ASN A 31 -3.31 -4.69 -8.06
C ASN A 31 -4.79 -4.74 -8.50
N HIS A 32 -5.39 -5.94 -8.48
CA HIS A 32 -6.73 -6.18 -9.01
C HIS A 32 -7.89 -5.59 -8.16
N LEU A 33 -7.62 -5.09 -6.95
CA LEU A 33 -8.60 -4.37 -6.14
C LEU A 33 -8.78 -2.92 -6.63
N GLY A 34 -7.89 -2.43 -7.50
CA GLY A 34 -7.93 -1.07 -8.04
C GLY A 34 -7.48 -0.03 -7.01
N ILE A 35 -8.07 1.16 -7.08
CA ILE A 35 -7.76 2.29 -6.20
C ILE A 35 -8.36 2.04 -4.82
N THR A 36 -7.51 1.75 -3.84
CA THR A 36 -7.86 1.60 -2.42
C THR A 36 -7.44 2.81 -1.58
N ASP A 37 -7.99 2.91 -0.37
CA ASP A 37 -7.60 3.91 0.64
C ASP A 37 -6.26 3.51 1.27
N CYS A 38 -5.35 4.49 1.46
CA CYS A 38 -4.01 4.24 2.01
C CYS A 38 -4.06 3.56 3.38
N ASN A 39 -5.06 3.89 4.19
CA ASN A 39 -5.21 3.41 5.56
C ASN A 39 -5.74 1.99 5.65
N GLU A 40 -6.13 1.35 4.54
CA GLU A 40 -6.46 -0.08 4.56
C GLU A 40 -5.21 -0.92 4.84
N CYS A 41 -4.05 -0.49 4.34
CA CYS A 41 -2.76 -1.16 4.52
C CYS A 41 -1.82 -0.44 5.50
N HIS A 42 -1.81 0.90 5.49
CA HIS A 42 -0.86 1.70 6.26
C HIS A 42 -1.50 2.26 7.52
N SER A 43 -0.88 2.00 8.67
CA SER A 43 -1.27 2.63 9.94
C SER A 43 -0.25 3.66 10.39
N VAL A 44 -0.72 4.74 11.04
CA VAL A 44 0.11 5.91 11.38
C VAL A 44 0.83 5.74 12.73
N HIS A 45 0.19 5.09 13.70
CA HIS A 45 0.70 5.00 15.08
C HIS A 45 1.20 3.60 15.47
N GLU A 46 0.85 2.59 14.68
CA GLU A 46 1.26 1.19 14.90
C GLU A 46 1.31 0.45 13.58
N ASP A 47 1.94 -0.72 13.56
CA ASP A 47 1.92 -1.58 12.40
C ASP A 47 0.60 -2.34 12.29
N LYS A 48 0.05 -2.40 11.07
CA LYS A 48 -1.07 -3.30 10.81
C LYS A 48 -0.63 -4.74 10.91
N LYS A 49 -1.45 -5.54 11.61
CA LYS A 49 -1.26 -7.00 11.72
C LYS A 49 -1.56 -7.74 10.42
N SER A 50 -2.41 -7.18 9.56
CA SER A 50 -2.85 -7.76 8.30
C SER A 50 -3.28 -6.65 7.34
N ILE A 51 -3.12 -6.87 6.04
CA ILE A 51 -3.65 -6.03 4.97
C ILE A 51 -4.70 -6.82 4.16
N PRO A 52 -5.55 -6.16 3.32
CA PRO A 52 -6.59 -6.85 2.55
C PRO A 52 -6.06 -8.00 1.68
N CYS A 53 -4.82 -7.89 1.18
CA CYS A 53 -4.19 -8.93 0.40
C CYS A 53 -4.01 -10.24 1.18
N ASP A 54 -3.78 -10.15 2.50
CA ASP A 54 -3.47 -11.30 3.36
C ASP A 54 -4.69 -12.21 3.60
N GLU A 55 -5.89 -11.71 3.33
CA GLU A 55 -7.13 -12.49 3.44
C GLU A 55 -7.16 -13.63 2.40
N CYS A 56 -6.54 -13.42 1.24
CA CYS A 56 -6.53 -14.35 0.12
C CYS A 56 -5.13 -14.88 -0.22
N HIS A 57 -4.08 -14.09 0.03
CA HIS A 57 -2.70 -14.38 -0.34
C HIS A 57 -1.80 -14.48 0.90
N LYS A 58 -0.63 -15.10 0.73
CA LYS A 58 0.40 -15.17 1.78
C LYS A 58 1.66 -14.46 1.33
N PHE A 59 1.52 -13.16 1.05
CA PHE A 59 2.64 -12.34 0.63
C PHE A 59 3.49 -11.90 1.83
N LYS A 60 4.78 -11.68 1.58
CA LYS A 60 5.70 -11.07 2.54
C LYS A 60 6.19 -9.77 1.94
N PHE A 61 5.43 -8.70 2.11
CA PHE A 61 5.81 -7.39 1.63
C PHE A 61 6.76 -6.72 2.62
N GLU A 62 7.86 -6.17 2.11
CA GLU A 62 8.73 -5.27 2.86
C GLU A 62 8.39 -3.83 2.50
N ARG A 63 8.07 -3.00 3.50
CA ARG A 63 7.80 -1.59 3.27
C ARG A 63 9.12 -0.85 3.03
N ALA A 64 9.18 -0.08 1.95
CA ALA A 64 10.27 0.85 1.72
C ALA A 64 10.24 1.91 2.83
N LYS A 65 11.41 2.20 3.41
CA LYS A 65 11.57 3.16 4.51
C LYS A 65 11.96 4.54 3.99
#